data_AF-A0A166IHC6-F1
#
_entry.id   AF-A0A166IHC6-F1
#
_cell.length_a   1.000
_cell.length_b   1.000
_cell.length_c   1.000
_cell.angle_alpha   90.00
_cell.angle_beta   90.00
_cell.angle_gamma   90.00
#
_symmetry.space_group_name_H-M   'P 1'
#
loop_
_entity.id
_entity.type
_entity.pdbx_description
1 polymer ?
#
loop_
_entity_poly.entity_id
_entity_poly.type
_entity_poly.pdbx_seq_one_letter_code
_entity_poly.pdbx_strand_id
1 'polypeptide(L)'
;MAQVARTDAAQAMKMGKELPHVAGSEGKTQVVPSKELHYADLQAWKFNDDTAEFLGGSDPTVDGTYSVKNLELGKMYEVSFYMSIKNLPVSNQVTLTLELPGGKKEEKTEKIVVVPLVWEEVSVGNFLNVYPRGDIKFKFSGVSGDTWKGLLLKGVHITSSS
;
A
#
# COMPACT_ATOMS: atom_id res chain seq x y z
N MET A 1 4.30 -58.13 21.79
CA MET A 1 5.76 -57.88 21.66
C MET A 1 6.00 -57.52 20.21
N ALA A 2 6.55 -56.41 19.75
CA ALA A 2 7.12 -55.17 20.31
C ALA A 2 6.88 -54.10 19.20
N GLN A 3 6.29 -52.93 19.50
CA GLN A 3 6.91 -51.70 20.02
C GLN A 3 7.27 -50.71 18.90
N VAL A 4 6.53 -49.60 18.93
CA VAL A 4 6.60 -48.41 18.09
C VAL A 4 7.91 -47.67 18.37
N ALA A 5 8.71 -47.45 17.32
CA ALA A 5 9.87 -46.57 17.38
C ALA A 5 9.41 -45.11 17.27
N ARG A 6 9.31 -44.45 18.43
CA ARG A 6 9.34 -42.99 18.55
C ARG A 6 10.72 -42.54 18.10
N THR A 7 10.79 -41.62 17.14
CA THR A 7 12.03 -40.91 16.86
C THR A 7 11.84 -39.47 17.33
N ASP A 8 12.67 -39.11 18.31
CA ASP A 8 12.67 -37.89 19.09
C ASP A 8 12.75 -36.62 18.25
N ALA A 9 11.96 -35.63 18.66
CA ALA A 9 11.95 -34.25 18.17
C ALA A 9 13.15 -33.42 18.67
N ALA A 10 14.33 -34.04 18.81
CA ALA A 10 15.53 -33.43 19.42
C ALA A 10 16.73 -33.35 18.48
N GLN A 11 16.51 -33.29 17.15
CA GLN A 11 17.55 -32.99 16.18
C GLN A 11 17.10 -31.97 15.13
N ALA A 12 16.43 -30.92 15.60
CA ALA A 12 16.54 -29.61 14.99
C ALA A 12 17.96 -29.06 15.23
N MET A 13 18.43 -28.16 14.36
CA MET A 13 19.68 -27.38 14.48
C MET A 13 20.92 -28.02 13.85
N LYS A 14 20.92 -28.15 12.51
CA LYS A 14 22.04 -27.76 11.62
C LYS A 14 21.66 -28.04 10.16
N MET A 15 22.09 -27.14 9.29
CA MET A 15 21.89 -27.12 7.83
C MET A 15 20.61 -26.40 7.39
N GLY A 16 20.81 -25.17 6.89
CA GLY A 16 19.79 -24.34 6.28
C GLY A 16 19.13 -25.08 5.12
N LYS A 17 17.85 -25.39 5.28
CA LYS A 17 16.97 -25.75 4.18
C LYS A 17 16.25 -24.48 3.77
N GLU A 18 16.48 -24.07 2.53
CA GLU A 18 15.56 -23.19 1.82
C GLU A 18 14.15 -23.73 2.01
N LEU A 19 13.25 -22.84 2.43
CA LEU A 19 11.84 -23.13 2.53
C LEU A 19 11.32 -23.46 1.12
N PRO A 20 10.46 -24.48 0.96
CA PRO A 20 9.90 -24.80 -0.34
C PRO A 20 9.12 -23.60 -0.87
N HIS A 21 9.54 -23.10 -2.04
CA HIS A 21 8.77 -22.17 -2.86
C HIS A 21 7.41 -22.80 -3.16
N VAL A 22 6.36 -22.30 -2.52
CA VAL A 22 4.99 -22.56 -2.96
C VAL A 22 4.78 -21.69 -4.18
N ALA A 23 4.90 -22.29 -5.37
CA ALA A 23 4.50 -21.70 -6.63
C ALA A 23 2.97 -21.50 -6.60
N GLY A 24 2.55 -20.28 -6.29
CA GLY A 24 1.17 -19.82 -6.40
C GLY A 24 1.21 -18.37 -6.88
N SER A 25 1.00 -18.17 -8.18
CA SER A 25 0.72 -16.90 -8.86
C SER A 25 1.37 -15.66 -8.25
N GLU A 26 2.58 -15.30 -8.71
CA GLU A 26 3.15 -13.97 -8.46
C GLU A 26 2.17 -12.91 -9.02
N GLY A 27 1.38 -12.30 -8.15
CA GLY A 27 0.60 -11.12 -8.50
C GLY A 27 1.57 -10.04 -8.96
N LYS A 28 1.34 -9.46 -10.14
CA LYS A 28 2.22 -8.43 -10.68
C LYS A 28 1.88 -7.11 -9.99
N THR A 29 2.68 -6.68 -9.02
CA THR A 29 2.53 -5.36 -8.39
C THR A 29 3.18 -4.29 -9.27
N GLN A 30 2.41 -3.26 -9.60
CA GLN A 30 2.93 -2.01 -10.16
C GLN A 30 3.06 -0.99 -9.03
N VAL A 31 4.04 -0.09 -9.12
CA VAL A 31 4.31 0.90 -8.07
C VAL A 31 4.36 2.29 -8.69
N VAL A 32 3.61 3.23 -8.11
CA VAL A 32 3.79 4.66 -8.32
C VAL A 32 4.60 5.19 -7.13
N PRO A 33 5.89 5.53 -7.31
CA PRO A 33 6.73 5.94 -6.20
C PRO A 33 6.30 7.29 -5.65
N SER A 34 6.54 7.52 -4.36
CA SER A 34 6.18 8.75 -3.64
C SER A 34 6.56 10.04 -4.39
N LYS A 35 7.78 10.10 -4.94
CA LYS A 35 8.28 11.24 -5.73
C LYS A 35 7.48 11.58 -7.00
N GLU A 36 6.66 10.65 -7.49
CA GLU A 36 5.80 10.83 -8.69
C GLU A 36 4.35 11.19 -8.30
N LEU A 37 4.05 11.26 -7.00
CA LEU A 37 2.75 11.68 -6.51
C LEU A 37 2.65 13.21 -6.44
N HIS A 38 1.41 13.68 -6.43
CA HIS A 38 1.06 15.08 -6.22
C HIS A 38 0.69 15.32 -4.75
N TYR A 39 1.22 16.39 -4.17
CA TYR A 39 1.06 16.73 -2.75
C TYR A 39 0.37 18.08 -2.62
N ALA A 40 -0.69 18.15 -1.82
CA ALA A 40 -1.48 19.38 -1.66
C ALA A 40 -0.64 20.56 -1.13
N ASP A 41 0.30 20.27 -0.23
CA ASP A 41 1.29 21.23 0.26
C ASP A 41 2.68 20.58 0.25
N LEU A 42 3.42 20.76 -0.85
CA LEU A 42 4.75 20.19 -1.02
C LEU A 42 5.75 20.61 0.07
N GLN A 43 5.59 21.79 0.70
CA GLN A 43 6.50 22.28 1.74
C GLN A 43 6.33 21.53 3.07
N ALA A 44 5.18 20.90 3.27
CA ALA A 44 4.93 20.05 4.43
C ALA A 44 5.48 18.61 4.25
N TRP A 45 6.19 18.32 3.16
CA TRP A 45 6.78 17.00 2.92
C TRP A 45 8.29 17.09 2.76
N LYS A 46 8.99 16.14 3.38
CA LYS A 46 10.42 15.91 3.18
C LYS A 46 10.63 14.62 2.40
N PHE A 47 11.38 14.69 1.31
CA PHE A 47 11.67 13.54 0.47
C PHE A 47 13.06 12.98 0.79
N ASN A 48 13.12 11.69 1.13
CA ASN A 48 14.35 10.94 1.33
C ASN A 48 14.31 9.70 0.44
N ASP A 49 15.11 9.66 -0.63
CA ASP A 49 15.18 8.57 -1.60
C ASP A 49 13.80 8.13 -2.15
N ASP A 50 13.25 7.03 -1.63
CA ASP A 50 11.98 6.42 -2.02
C ASP A 50 10.80 6.81 -1.12
N THR A 51 11.06 7.59 -0.06
CA THR A 51 10.09 7.85 1.02
C THR A 51 9.83 9.34 1.18
N ALA A 52 8.55 9.72 1.23
CA ALA A 52 8.10 11.06 1.63
C ALA A 52 7.65 11.06 3.10
N GLU A 53 8.17 11.98 3.91
CA GLU A 53 7.83 12.18 5.32
C GLU A 53 6.98 13.45 5.44
N PHE A 54 5.77 13.34 6.00
CA PHE A 54 4.93 14.50 6.31
C PHE A 54 5.42 15.20 7.58
N LEU A 55 5.71 16.50 7.50
CA LEU A 55 6.28 17.31 8.58
C LEU A 55 5.24 17.91 9.53
N GLY A 56 3.96 17.84 9.18
CA GLY A 56 2.85 18.41 9.96
C GLY A 56 2.50 19.84 9.54
N GLY A 57 1.64 20.49 10.32
CA GLY A 57 1.27 21.90 10.16
C GLY A 57 0.29 22.25 9.03
N SER A 58 -0.01 21.35 8.09
CA SER A 58 -0.92 21.63 6.96
C SER A 58 -1.71 20.40 6.48
N ASP A 59 -2.16 20.38 5.22
CA ASP A 59 -2.99 19.32 4.65
C ASP A 59 -2.10 18.12 4.18
N PRO A 60 -2.24 16.92 4.78
CA PRO A 60 -1.49 15.72 4.38
C PRO A 60 -2.01 15.09 3.07
N THR A 61 -2.89 15.76 2.34
CA THR A 61 -3.47 15.24 1.10
C THR A 61 -2.40 14.94 0.07
N VAL A 62 -2.50 13.73 -0.50
CA VAL A 62 -1.67 13.24 -1.60
C VAL A 62 -2.55 12.55 -2.62
N ASP A 63 -2.28 12.77 -3.90
CA ASP A 63 -2.99 12.16 -5.01
C ASP A 63 -2.04 11.72 -6.12
N GLY A 64 -2.54 10.90 -7.03
CA GLY A 64 -1.76 10.43 -8.16
C GLY A 64 -2.62 9.77 -9.21
N THR A 65 -1.97 9.45 -10.33
CA THR A 65 -2.61 8.84 -11.49
C THR A 65 -1.78 7.67 -11.99
N TYR A 66 -2.44 6.65 -12.54
CA TYR A 66 -1.75 5.54 -13.18
C TYR A 66 -2.47 5.07 -14.44
N SER A 67 -1.70 4.84 -15.50
CA SER A 67 -2.29 4.46 -16.79
C SER A 67 -2.72 3.00 -16.82
N VAL A 68 -3.99 2.75 -17.12
CA VAL A 68 -4.52 1.37 -17.21
C VAL A 68 -3.95 0.59 -18.39
N LYS A 69 -3.27 1.27 -19.34
CA LYS A 69 -2.52 0.61 -20.42
C LYS A 69 -1.36 -0.24 -19.93
N ASN A 70 -0.87 0.05 -18.73
CA ASN A 70 0.20 -0.72 -18.08
C ASN A 70 -0.35 -1.91 -17.27
N LEU A 71 -1.69 -2.07 -17.25
CA LEU A 71 -2.40 -3.14 -16.58
C LEU A 71 -3.00 -4.08 -17.61
N GLU A 72 -3.15 -5.34 -17.24
CA GLU A 72 -3.79 -6.33 -18.10
C GLU A 72 -5.31 -6.12 -18.09
N LEU A 73 -5.91 -6.25 -19.27
CA LEU A 73 -7.36 -6.15 -19.43
C LEU A 73 -8.04 -7.41 -18.86
N GLY A 74 -9.17 -7.24 -18.18
CA GLY A 74 -9.95 -8.32 -17.59
C GLY A 74 -9.44 -8.83 -16.24
N LYS A 75 -8.40 -8.23 -15.67
CA LYS A 75 -7.91 -8.55 -14.31
C LYS A 75 -8.46 -7.61 -13.25
N MET A 76 -8.65 -8.15 -12.05
CA MET A 76 -9.00 -7.39 -10.86
C MET A 76 -7.73 -6.81 -10.23
N TYR A 77 -7.80 -5.55 -9.81
CA TYR A 77 -6.69 -4.84 -9.18
C TYR A 77 -7.12 -4.19 -7.88
N GLU A 78 -6.24 -4.26 -6.90
CA GLU A 78 -6.30 -3.48 -5.67
C GLU A 78 -5.35 -2.29 -5.77
N VAL A 79 -5.81 -1.12 -5.33
CA VAL A 79 -4.99 0.10 -5.23
C VAL A 79 -4.80 0.44 -3.76
N SER A 80 -3.56 0.54 -3.31
CA SER A 80 -3.23 0.77 -1.89
C SER A 80 -2.10 1.76 -1.72
N PHE A 81 -2.21 2.68 -0.76
CA PHE A 81 -1.07 3.49 -0.33
C PHE A 81 -0.18 2.65 0.59
N TYR A 82 1.12 2.61 0.32
CA TYR A 82 2.09 1.90 1.13
C TYR A 82 2.77 2.87 2.10
N MET A 83 2.37 2.80 3.37
CA MET A 83 2.70 3.81 4.37
C MET A 83 3.13 3.22 5.70
N SER A 84 3.75 4.06 6.52
CA SER A 84 4.10 3.79 7.91
C SER A 84 4.09 5.11 8.68
N ILE A 85 4.41 5.09 9.97
CA ILE A 85 4.62 6.32 10.74
C ILE A 85 5.92 6.25 11.54
N LYS A 86 6.56 7.39 11.77
CA LYS A 86 7.89 7.43 12.39
C LYS A 86 7.85 7.33 13.92
N ASN A 87 6.84 7.94 14.53
CA ASN A 87 6.84 8.22 15.97
C ASN A 87 5.87 7.31 16.73
N LEU A 88 4.67 7.81 17.03
CA LEU A 88 3.64 7.09 17.76
C LEU A 88 2.57 6.56 16.79
N PRO A 89 1.87 5.48 17.15
CA PRO A 89 0.73 5.04 16.38
C PRO A 89 -0.29 6.17 16.26
N VAL A 90 -0.80 6.38 15.04
CA VAL A 90 -1.87 7.34 14.78
C VAL A 90 -3.10 6.56 14.36
N SER A 91 -4.25 6.93 14.92
CA SER A 91 -5.52 6.41 14.46
C SER A 91 -6.51 7.54 14.27
N ASN A 92 -6.84 7.82 13.02
CA ASN A 92 -7.74 8.90 12.65
C ASN A 92 -8.50 8.56 11.36
N GLN A 93 -9.54 9.34 11.09
CA GLN A 93 -10.29 9.26 9.85
C GLN A 93 -9.47 9.78 8.67
N VAL A 94 -9.58 9.07 7.56
CA VAL A 94 -9.05 9.47 6.26
C VAL A 94 -10.14 9.30 5.21
N THR A 95 -10.10 10.13 4.18
CA THR A 95 -10.91 9.97 2.97
C THR A 95 -10.02 9.43 1.87
N LEU A 96 -10.40 8.29 1.33
CA LEU A 96 -9.74 7.59 0.23
C LEU A 96 -10.64 7.67 -0.99
N THR A 97 -10.07 8.00 -2.14
CA THR A 97 -10.81 8.09 -3.41
C THR A 97 -10.12 7.27 -4.47
N LEU A 98 -10.88 6.47 -5.21
CA LEU A 98 -10.48 5.84 -6.46
C LEU A 98 -11.41 6.31 -7.58
N GLU A 99 -10.86 6.93 -8.62
CA GLU A 99 -11.59 7.29 -9.84
C GLU A 99 -11.09 6.42 -10.99
N LEU A 100 -12.02 5.74 -11.66
CA LEU A 100 -11.73 4.87 -12.81
C LEU A 100 -11.80 5.65 -14.13
N PRO A 101 -11.17 5.12 -15.20
CA PRO A 101 -11.39 5.66 -16.53
C PRO A 101 -12.89 5.75 -16.85
N GLY A 102 -13.34 6.89 -17.38
CA GLY A 102 -14.76 7.17 -17.58
C GLY A 102 -15.46 7.87 -16.41
N GLY A 103 -14.73 8.22 -15.35
CA GLY A 103 -15.21 9.14 -14.30
C GLY A 103 -16.05 8.49 -13.21
N LYS A 104 -16.15 7.16 -13.17
CA LYS A 104 -16.75 6.46 -12.03
C LYS A 104 -15.83 6.65 -10.82
N LYS A 105 -16.33 7.30 -9.79
CA LYS A 105 -15.60 7.60 -8.55
C LYS A 105 -16.17 6.77 -7.39
N GLU A 106 -15.27 6.13 -6.65
CA GLU A 106 -15.52 5.53 -5.35
C GLU A 106 -14.80 6.37 -4.31
N GLU A 107 -15.53 6.80 -3.28
CA GLU A 107 -15.00 7.56 -2.17
C GLU A 107 -15.44 6.89 -0.88
N LYS A 108 -14.49 6.62 0.02
CA LYS A 108 -14.77 6.08 1.35
C LYS A 108 -14.05 6.90 2.41
N THR A 109 -14.73 7.10 3.53
CA THR A 109 -14.13 7.68 4.73
C THR A 109 -14.09 6.63 5.80
N GLU A 110 -12.90 6.28 6.27
CA GLU A 110 -12.70 5.23 7.27
C GLU A 110 -11.64 5.62 8.28
N LYS A 111 -11.72 5.03 9.47
CA LYS A 111 -10.69 5.19 10.50
C LYS A 111 -9.62 4.15 10.24
N ILE A 112 -8.40 4.61 9.96
CA ILE A 112 -7.23 3.72 9.84
C ILE A 112 -6.40 3.79 11.13
N VAL A 113 -5.53 2.80 11.31
CA VAL A 113 -4.49 2.80 12.33
C VAL A 113 -3.19 2.66 11.58
N VAL A 114 -2.27 3.59 11.75
CA VAL A 114 -0.91 3.49 11.20
C VAL A 114 0.06 3.30 12.34
N VAL A 115 0.80 2.19 12.32
CA VAL A 115 1.70 1.81 13.40
C VAL A 115 3.16 2.13 13.10
N PRO A 116 3.97 2.51 14.11
CA PRO A 116 5.34 2.94 13.85
C PRO A 116 6.22 1.82 13.34
N LEU A 117 7.07 2.13 12.36
CA LEU A 117 8.11 1.24 11.82
C LEU A 117 7.60 -0.06 11.18
N VAL A 118 6.29 -0.22 11.04
CA VAL A 118 5.65 -1.30 10.29
C VAL A 118 5.05 -0.66 9.06
N TRP A 119 5.42 -1.18 7.89
CA TRP A 119 4.86 -0.73 6.63
C TRP A 119 3.60 -1.53 6.31
N GLU A 120 2.54 -0.82 5.98
CA GLU A 120 1.23 -1.40 5.71
C GLU A 120 0.59 -0.81 4.46
N GLU A 121 -0.31 -1.59 3.88
CA GLU A 121 -1.10 -1.19 2.73
C GLU A 121 -2.46 -0.67 3.19
N VAL A 122 -2.72 0.62 2.94
CA VAL A 122 -4.02 1.22 3.16
C VAL A 122 -4.79 1.19 1.84
N SER A 123 -5.73 0.24 1.75
CA SER A 123 -6.53 -0.03 0.56
C SER A 123 -7.43 1.15 0.22
N VAL A 124 -7.26 1.72 -0.99
CA VAL A 124 -8.10 2.77 -1.56
C VAL A 124 -9.37 2.18 -2.14
N GLY A 125 -9.26 1.02 -2.80
CA GLY A 125 -10.36 0.33 -3.45
C GLY A 125 -9.88 -0.68 -4.48
N ASN A 126 -10.84 -1.41 -5.05
CA ASN A 126 -10.59 -2.45 -6.04
C ASN A 126 -11.35 -2.17 -7.33
N PHE A 127 -10.80 -2.59 -8.47
CA PHE A 127 -11.51 -2.48 -9.75
C PHE A 127 -11.14 -3.59 -10.72
N LEU A 128 -12.12 -3.98 -11.54
CA LEU A 128 -11.89 -4.81 -12.72
C LEU A 128 -11.43 -3.92 -13.86
N ASN A 129 -10.23 -4.16 -14.40
CA ASN A 129 -9.73 -3.39 -15.53
C ASN A 129 -10.45 -3.78 -16.83
N VAL A 130 -11.56 -3.12 -17.15
CA VAL A 130 -12.27 -3.27 -18.43
C VAL A 130 -11.92 -2.17 -19.44
N TYR A 131 -10.95 -1.32 -19.10
CA TYR A 131 -10.66 -0.11 -19.84
C TYR A 131 -9.40 -0.28 -20.71
N PRO A 132 -9.49 -0.11 -22.04
CA PRO A 132 -8.32 -0.23 -22.91
C PRO A 132 -7.38 0.99 -22.83
N ARG A 133 -7.83 2.11 -22.25
CA ARG A 133 -7.09 3.37 -22.13
C ARG A 133 -7.67 4.27 -21.04
N GLY A 134 -6.90 5.28 -20.68
CA GLY A 134 -7.21 6.24 -19.63
C GLY A 134 -6.37 5.97 -18.39
N ASP A 135 -6.63 6.74 -17.35
CA ASP A 135 -5.88 6.66 -16.11
C ASP A 135 -6.87 6.43 -14.97
N ILE A 136 -6.46 5.58 -14.02
CA ILE A 136 -7.06 5.63 -12.69
C ILE A 136 -6.48 6.82 -11.95
N LYS A 137 -7.26 7.41 -11.05
CA LYS A 137 -6.78 8.42 -10.10
C LYS A 137 -7.04 7.92 -8.70
N PHE A 138 -6.12 8.18 -7.79
CA PHE A 138 -6.26 7.82 -6.39
C PHE A 138 -5.86 8.98 -5.51
N LYS A 139 -6.51 9.09 -4.35
CA LYS A 139 -6.27 10.16 -3.39
C LYS A 139 -6.38 9.65 -1.97
N PHE A 140 -5.47 10.11 -1.13
CA PHE A 140 -5.53 10.05 0.32
C PHE A 140 -5.71 11.48 0.84
N SER A 141 -6.69 11.69 1.73
CA SER A 141 -6.88 12.95 2.44
C SER A 141 -7.02 12.66 3.93
N GLY A 142 -6.16 13.25 4.75
CA GLY A 142 -6.21 13.15 6.21
C GLY A 142 -6.61 14.47 6.85
N VAL A 143 -6.91 14.44 8.15
CA VAL A 143 -7.11 15.66 8.95
C VAL A 143 -5.85 16.55 8.90
N SER A 144 -6.03 17.83 8.58
CA SER A 144 -4.93 18.80 8.54
C SER A 144 -4.28 19.06 9.90
N GLY A 145 -3.07 19.60 9.90
CA GLY A 145 -2.28 19.91 11.09
C GLY A 145 -1.31 18.78 11.45
N ASP A 146 -1.09 18.56 12.74
CA ASP A 146 -0.03 17.67 13.22
C ASP A 146 -0.46 16.22 13.45
N THR A 147 -1.73 15.88 13.21
CA THR A 147 -2.26 14.52 13.38
C THR A 147 -1.40 13.47 12.67
N TRP A 148 -0.98 13.75 11.45
CA TRP A 148 -0.21 12.83 10.60
C TRP A 148 1.28 13.13 10.61
N LYS A 149 1.77 13.97 11.52
CA LYS A 149 3.19 14.36 11.56
C LYS A 149 4.08 13.12 11.75
N GLY A 150 5.03 12.96 10.83
CA GLY A 150 5.90 11.80 10.73
C GLY A 150 5.30 10.63 9.94
N LEU A 151 4.16 10.80 9.27
CA LEU A 151 3.65 9.84 8.28
C LEU A 151 4.71 9.64 7.19
N LEU A 152 4.99 8.38 6.89
CA LEU A 152 5.95 7.95 5.89
C LEU A 152 5.19 7.31 4.74
N LEU A 153 5.47 7.76 3.51
CA LEU A 153 4.83 7.26 2.30
C LEU A 153 5.88 6.81 1.30
N LYS A 154 5.85 5.55 0.90
CA LYS A 154 6.72 5.02 -0.17
C LYS A 154 6.13 5.14 -1.56
N GLY A 155 4.80 5.12 -1.64
CA GLY A 155 4.10 5.22 -2.91
C GLY A 155 2.75 4.53 -2.87
N VAL A 156 2.25 4.22 -4.06
CA VAL A 156 1.00 3.51 -4.27
C VAL A 156 1.29 2.20 -4.99
N HIS A 157 0.78 1.10 -4.42
CA HIS A 157 0.82 -0.23 -5.01
C HIS A 157 -0.46 -0.47 -5.78
N ILE A 158 -0.33 -1.06 -6.96
CA ILE A 158 -1.43 -1.52 -7.80
C ILE A 158 -1.19 -3.00 -8.06
N THR A 159 -1.89 -3.85 -7.31
CA THR A 159 -1.61 -5.28 -7.25
C THR A 159 -2.75 -6.04 -7.91
N SER A 160 -2.42 -6.91 -8.87
CA SER A 160 -3.42 -7.81 -9.46
C SER A 160 -3.83 -8.88 -8.44
N SER A 161 -5.13 -9.04 -8.19
CA SER A 161 -5.63 -10.23 -7.50
C SER A 161 -5.62 -11.41 -8.49
N SER A 162 -4.98 -12.50 -8.08
CA SER A 162 -4.90 -13.78 -8.81
C SER A 162 -6.20 -14.55 -8.76
#